data_AF-A0A937R9W1-F1
#
_entry.id   AF-A0A937R9W1-F1
#
_cell.length_a   1.000
_cell.length_b   1.000
_cell.length_c   1.000
_cell.angle_alpha   90.00
_cell.angle_beta   90.00
_cell.angle_gamma   90.00
#
_symmetry.space_group_name_H-M   'P 1'
#
loop_
_entity.id
_entity.type
_entity.pdbx_description
1 polymer ?
#
loop_
_entity_poly.entity_id
_entity_poly.type
_entity_poly.pdbx_seq_one_letter_code
_entity_poly.pdbx_strand_id
1 'polypeptide(L)'
;MPGRQYVFAQFLNLLPRYDFQRIVNKYNGDYRTKHFKCWNQMACMILAHIRQEDSLRDIDITLNAHAKKLYHMGIQQCPKSTLADANERRDYRIYEELAKLLMQRARREYAGTDLAIDVDNAVYALDASTIDLTLSLFP
;
A
#
# COMPACT_ATOMS: atom_id res chain seq x y z
N MET A 1 -8.90 29.04 -5.72
CA MET A 1 -8.23 28.48 -4.53
C MET A 1 -7.81 27.06 -4.87
N PRO A 2 -6.54 26.64 -4.71
CA PRO A 2 -6.20 25.23 -4.87
C PRO A 2 -7.03 24.45 -3.85
N GLY A 3 -7.94 23.60 -4.35
CA GLY A 3 -8.91 22.90 -3.52
C GLY A 3 -8.20 22.09 -2.44
N ARG A 4 -8.64 22.23 -1.19
CA ARG A 4 -8.08 21.53 -0.02
C ARG A 4 -8.00 20.02 -0.30
N GLN A 5 -6.79 19.51 -0.49
CA GLN A 5 -6.56 18.10 -0.79
C GLN A 5 -6.80 17.25 0.45
N TYR A 6 -7.43 16.09 0.30
CA TYR A 6 -7.63 15.14 1.42
C TYR A 6 -6.28 14.74 2.02
N VAL A 7 -6.23 14.55 3.34
CA VAL A 7 -5.01 14.12 4.06
C VAL A 7 -4.44 12.84 3.46
N PHE A 8 -5.30 11.89 3.08
CA PHE A 8 -4.88 10.66 2.42
C PHE A 8 -4.18 10.89 1.08
N ALA A 9 -4.65 11.84 0.27
CA ALA A 9 -4.00 12.16 -0.99
C ALA A 9 -2.67 12.91 -0.78
N GLN A 10 -2.57 13.72 0.28
CA GLN A 10 -1.29 14.31 0.70
C GLN A 10 -0.31 13.21 1.15
N PHE A 11 -0.78 12.22 1.89
CA PHE A 11 0.02 11.04 2.27
C PHE A 11 0.53 10.29 1.05
N LEU A 12 -0.32 10.01 0.06
CA LEU A 12 0.09 9.36 -1.18
C LEU A 12 1.15 10.15 -1.97
N ASN A 13 1.18 11.48 -1.85
CA ASN A 13 2.20 12.31 -2.49
C ASN A 13 3.62 12.09 -1.89
N LEU A 14 3.73 11.54 -0.68
CA LEU A 14 5.02 11.17 -0.08
C LEU A 14 5.65 9.95 -0.77
N LEU A 15 4.84 9.15 -1.47
CA LEU A 15 5.31 7.96 -2.16
C LEU A 15 5.90 8.33 -3.55
N PRO A 16 7.08 7.80 -3.92
CA PRO A 16 7.72 8.15 -5.18
C PRO A 16 7.01 7.54 -6.38
N ARG A 17 6.10 8.32 -6.99
CA ARG A 17 5.27 7.88 -8.11
C ARG A 17 6.08 7.39 -9.31
N TYR A 18 7.17 8.09 -9.63
CA TYR A 18 8.05 7.73 -10.74
C TYR A 18 8.77 6.40 -10.51
N ASP A 19 9.41 6.23 -9.35
CA ASP A 19 10.10 4.98 -9.02
C ASP A 19 9.13 3.82 -8.94
N PHE A 20 7.94 4.01 -8.36
CA PHE A 20 6.90 2.99 -8.34
C PHE A 20 6.49 2.56 -9.75
N GLN A 21 6.26 3.51 -10.67
CA GLN A 21 5.91 3.16 -12.05
C GLN A 21 7.05 2.41 -12.75
N ARG A 22 8.31 2.79 -12.49
CA ARG A 22 9.48 2.05 -13.00
C ARG A 22 9.50 0.60 -12.50
N ILE A 23 9.22 0.39 -11.21
CA ILE A 23 9.12 -0.94 -10.61
C ILE A 23 7.96 -1.73 -11.22
N VAL A 24 6.77 -1.13 -11.35
CA VAL A 24 5.61 -1.78 -11.99
C VAL A 24 5.94 -2.23 -13.41
N ASN A 25 6.63 -1.38 -14.19
CA ASN A 25 7.03 -1.72 -15.56
C ASN A 25 8.06 -2.87 -15.57
N LYS A 26 9.02 -2.89 -14.64
CA LYS A 26 10.01 -3.96 -14.50
C LYS A 26 9.37 -5.33 -14.31
N TYR A 27 8.28 -5.41 -13.53
CA TYR A 27 7.55 -6.66 -13.28
C TYR A 27 6.31 -6.84 -14.16
N ASN A 28 6.08 -5.99 -15.15
CA ASN A 28 4.88 -6.01 -16.00
C ASN A 28 3.56 -6.01 -15.19
N GLY A 29 3.51 -5.34 -14.03
CA GLY A 29 2.39 -5.42 -13.07
C GLY A 29 1.05 -4.88 -13.59
N ASP A 30 1.11 -4.00 -14.60
CA ASP A 30 -0.08 -3.46 -15.29
C ASP A 30 -0.31 -4.11 -16.67
N TYR A 31 0.38 -5.22 -16.99
CA TYR A 31 0.18 -5.93 -18.25
C TYR A 31 -1.28 -6.32 -18.43
N ARG A 32 -1.85 -5.97 -19.59
CA ARG A 32 -3.27 -6.16 -19.95
C ARG A 32 -4.29 -5.50 -19.00
N THR A 33 -3.84 -4.66 -18.07
CA THR A 33 -4.74 -3.94 -17.15
C THR A 33 -5.19 -2.62 -17.78
N LYS A 34 -6.50 -2.44 -17.97
CA LYS A 34 -7.06 -1.23 -18.61
C LYS A 34 -7.40 -0.12 -17.62
N HIS A 35 -8.06 -0.45 -16.50
CA HIS A 35 -8.69 0.55 -15.62
C HIS A 35 -8.10 0.59 -14.21
N PHE A 36 -7.96 -0.56 -13.56
CA PHE A 36 -7.55 -0.62 -12.15
C PHE A 36 -6.06 -0.96 -12.03
N LYS A 37 -5.17 0.01 -12.22
CA LYS A 37 -3.70 -0.16 -12.22
C LYS A 37 -3.07 -0.44 -10.85
N CYS A 38 -1.80 -0.85 -10.80
CA CYS A 38 -1.03 -1.15 -9.58
C CYS A 38 -1.10 -0.03 -8.57
N TRP A 39 -1.05 1.21 -9.03
CA TRP A 39 -1.18 2.36 -8.14
C TRP A 39 -2.53 2.41 -7.42
N ASN A 40 -3.64 2.19 -8.14
CA ASN A 40 -4.97 2.25 -7.55
C ASN A 40 -5.17 1.13 -6.52
N GLN A 41 -4.68 -0.08 -6.81
CA GLN A 41 -4.69 -1.16 -5.83
C GLN A 41 -3.87 -0.80 -4.59
N MET A 42 -2.64 -0.30 -4.77
CA MET A 42 -1.79 0.11 -3.65
C MET A 42 -2.49 1.14 -2.77
N ALA A 43 -3.08 2.17 -3.39
CA ALA A 43 -3.82 3.20 -2.67
C ALA A 43 -5.03 2.62 -1.92
N CYS A 44 -5.80 1.71 -2.52
CA CYS A 44 -6.87 1.00 -1.81
C CYS A 44 -6.34 0.20 -0.61
N MET A 45 -5.25 -0.54 -0.79
CA MET A 45 -4.67 -1.35 0.29
C MET A 45 -4.11 -0.49 1.42
N ILE A 46 -3.44 0.62 1.13
CA ILE A 46 -2.97 1.57 2.15
C ILE A 46 -4.16 2.16 2.92
N LEU A 47 -5.22 2.55 2.23
CA LEU A 47 -6.43 3.06 2.88
C LEU A 47 -7.02 2.00 3.83
N ALA A 48 -7.11 0.75 3.38
CA ALA A 48 -7.57 -0.37 4.19
C ALA A 48 -6.73 -0.56 5.46
N HIS A 49 -5.40 -0.50 5.35
CA HIS A 49 -4.50 -0.61 6.51
C HIS A 49 -4.69 0.55 7.50
N ILE A 50 -4.79 1.79 7.01
CA ILE A 50 -5.02 2.97 7.86
C ILE A 50 -6.37 2.87 8.58
N ARG A 51 -7.37 2.29 7.91
CA ARG A 51 -8.73 2.12 8.43
C ARG A 51 -8.91 0.85 9.26
N GLN A 52 -7.88 0.00 9.35
CA GLN A 52 -7.91 -1.29 10.03
C GLN A 52 -9.05 -2.18 9.52
N GLU A 53 -9.22 -2.24 8.20
CA GLU A 53 -10.23 -3.08 7.56
C GLU A 53 -9.68 -4.50 7.37
N ASP A 54 -10.29 -5.49 8.03
CA ASP A 54 -9.80 -6.87 8.08
C ASP A 54 -10.28 -7.76 6.91
N SER A 55 -11.21 -7.27 6.08
CA SER A 55 -11.73 -8.05 4.95
C SER A 55 -11.93 -7.24 3.68
N LEU A 56 -11.86 -7.92 2.53
CA LEU A 56 -12.22 -7.34 1.22
C LEU A 56 -13.66 -6.81 1.19
N ARG A 57 -14.57 -7.35 2.02
CA ARG A 57 -15.94 -6.87 2.11
C ARG A 57 -15.99 -5.51 2.80
N ASP A 58 -15.23 -5.34 3.88
CA ASP A 58 -15.23 -4.08 4.62
C ASP A 58 -14.56 -2.96 3.80
N ILE A 59 -13.49 -3.30 3.07
CA ILE A 59 -12.88 -2.39 2.09
C ILE A 59 -13.90 -1.95 1.04
N ASP A 60 -14.67 -2.88 0.46
CA ASP A 60 -15.69 -2.55 -0.56
C ASP A 60 -16.80 -1.65 0.01
N ILE A 61 -17.27 -1.93 1.23
CA ILE A 61 -18.25 -1.08 1.94
C ILE A 61 -17.69 0.34 2.12
N THR A 62 -16.45 0.46 2.60
CA THR A 62 -15.80 1.76 2.80
C THR A 62 -15.60 2.51 1.47
N LEU A 63 -15.16 1.83 0.41
CA LEU A 63 -15.01 2.44 -0.92
C LEU A 63 -16.35 2.93 -1.46
N ASN A 64 -17.42 2.14 -1.31
CA ASN A 64 -18.76 2.52 -1.76
C ASN A 64 -19.35 3.67 -0.94
N ALA A 65 -19.18 3.66 0.39
CA ALA A 65 -19.64 4.73 1.27
C ALA A 65 -18.99 6.10 0.93
N HIS A 66 -17.73 6.08 0.48
CA HIS A 66 -16.98 7.30 0.13
C HIS A 66 -16.80 7.49 -1.38
N ALA A 67 -17.58 6.83 -2.23
CA ALA A 67 -17.39 6.80 -3.69
C ALA A 67 -17.22 8.20 -4.33
N LYS A 68 -18.02 9.18 -3.88
CA LYS A 68 -17.95 10.58 -4.35
C LYS A 68 -16.63 11.29 -4.02
N LYS A 69 -15.91 10.84 -3.00
CA LYS A 69 -14.67 11.45 -2.49
C LYS A 69 -13.41 10.74 -2.99
N LEU A 70 -13.51 9.48 -3.44
CA LEU A 70 -12.37 8.65 -3.82
C LEU A 70 -11.46 9.31 -4.86
N TYR A 71 -12.04 9.98 -5.86
CA TYR A 71 -11.27 10.69 -6.89
C TYR A 71 -10.32 11.72 -6.29
N HIS A 72 -10.79 12.51 -5.32
CA HIS A 72 -9.97 13.51 -4.63
C HIS A 72 -8.99 12.89 -3.61
N MET A 73 -9.22 11.64 -3.21
CA MET A 73 -8.29 10.84 -2.42
C MET A 73 -7.22 10.14 -3.28
N GLY A 74 -7.30 10.23 -4.62
CA GLY A 74 -6.37 9.54 -5.51
C GLY A 74 -6.64 8.05 -5.66
N ILE A 75 -7.86 7.61 -5.35
CA ILE A 75 -8.34 6.24 -5.50
C ILE A 75 -9.42 6.22 -6.61
N GLN A 76 -9.30 5.26 -7.52
CA GLN A 76 -10.38 4.94 -8.44
C GLN A 76 -11.33 3.93 -7.79
N GLN A 77 -12.64 4.18 -7.88
CA GLN A 77 -13.64 3.19 -7.43
C GLN A 77 -13.44 1.87 -8.19
N CYS A 78 -13.56 0.76 -7.47
CA CYS A 78 -13.54 -0.58 -8.05
C CYS A 78 -14.51 -1.51 -7.30
N PRO A 79 -15.13 -2.48 -7.99
CA PRO A 79 -15.84 -3.57 -7.32
C PRO A 79 -14.88 -4.44 -6.49
N LYS A 80 -15.38 -5.02 -5.41
CA LYS A 80 -14.67 -6.05 -4.61
C LYS A 80 -13.93 -7.10 -5.45
N SER A 81 -14.58 -7.66 -6.47
CA SER A 81 -13.99 -8.71 -7.33
C SER A 81 -12.75 -8.21 -8.07
N THR A 82 -12.76 -6.96 -8.54
CA THR A 82 -11.60 -6.36 -9.22
C THR A 82 -10.42 -6.17 -8.26
N LEU A 83 -10.68 -5.77 -7.02
CA LEU A 83 -9.65 -5.67 -6.00
C LEU A 83 -9.10 -7.06 -5.62
N ALA A 84 -9.97 -8.06 -5.49
CA ALA A 84 -9.60 -9.45 -5.22
C ALA A 84 -8.68 -10.01 -6.32
N ASP A 85 -9.11 -9.91 -7.58
CA ASP A 85 -8.32 -10.35 -8.74
C ASP A 85 -6.95 -9.64 -8.81
N ALA A 86 -6.91 -8.35 -8.49
CA ALA A 86 -5.67 -7.59 -8.47
C ALA A 86 -4.72 -8.03 -7.34
N ASN A 87 -5.27 -8.36 -6.16
CA ASN A 87 -4.50 -8.87 -5.03
C ASN A 87 -3.93 -10.26 -5.30
N GLU A 88 -4.67 -11.12 -6.01
CA GLU A 88 -4.24 -12.47 -6.35
C GLU A 88 -3.18 -12.47 -7.47
N ARG A 89 -3.38 -11.68 -8.52
CA ARG A 89 -2.60 -11.82 -9.77
C ARG A 89 -1.34 -10.97 -9.84
N ARG A 90 -1.23 -9.93 -9.02
CA ARG A 90 -0.11 -8.99 -9.13
C ARG A 90 1.10 -9.47 -8.37
N ASP A 91 2.24 -9.37 -9.04
CA ASP A 91 3.51 -9.76 -8.48
C ASP A 91 3.82 -8.93 -7.23
N TYR A 92 3.87 -9.61 -6.08
CA TYR A 92 4.13 -9.00 -4.78
C TYR A 92 5.50 -8.28 -4.75
N ARG A 93 6.45 -8.67 -5.61
CA ARG A 93 7.79 -8.07 -5.69
C ARG A 93 7.75 -6.58 -6.06
N ILE A 94 6.66 -6.13 -6.68
CA ILE A 94 6.42 -4.70 -6.94
C ILE A 94 6.38 -3.92 -5.62
N TYR A 95 5.60 -4.42 -4.65
CA TYR A 95 5.41 -3.78 -3.35
C TYR A 95 6.60 -4.00 -2.43
N GLU A 96 7.23 -5.18 -2.51
CA GLU A 96 8.46 -5.47 -1.79
C GLU A 96 9.61 -4.51 -2.19
N GLU A 97 9.82 -4.31 -3.50
CA GLU A 97 10.86 -3.42 -4.01
C GLU A 97 10.57 -1.94 -3.67
N LEU A 98 9.30 -1.53 -3.70
CA LEU A 98 8.90 -0.21 -3.22
C LEU A 98 9.22 -0.06 -1.72
N ALA A 99 8.88 -1.05 -0.89
CA ALA A 99 9.16 -1.00 0.54
C ALA A 99 10.67 -0.89 0.82
N LYS A 100 11.50 -1.70 0.14
CA LYS A 100 12.97 -1.63 0.23
C LYS A 100 13.49 -0.25 -0.17
N LEU A 101 12.96 0.34 -1.26
CA LEU A 101 13.32 1.70 -1.69
C LEU A 101 12.98 2.75 -0.61
N LEU A 102 11.78 2.68 -0.02
CA LEU A 102 11.35 3.60 1.02
C LEU A 102 12.18 3.45 2.30
N MET A 103 12.51 2.21 2.70
CA MET A 103 13.38 1.93 3.83
C MET A 103 14.78 2.54 3.63
N GLN A 104 15.35 2.42 2.43
CA GLN A 104 16.64 3.03 2.11
C GLN A 104 16.58 4.55 2.18
N ARG A 105 15.50 5.18 1.70
CA ARG A 105 15.31 6.64 1.81
C ARG A 105 15.22 7.07 3.25
N ALA A 106 14.36 6.43 4.04
CA ALA A 106 14.22 6.73 5.46
C ALA A 106 15.57 6.64 6.19
N ARG A 107 16.35 5.56 5.97
CA ARG A 107 17.68 5.45 6.59
C ARG A 107 18.63 6.59 6.26
N ARG A 108 18.61 7.11 5.03
CA ARG A 108 19.46 8.23 4.63
C ARG A 108 19.03 9.52 5.30
N GLU A 109 17.72 9.78 5.35
CA GLU A 109 17.17 10.98 6.00
C GLU A 109 17.43 11.00 7.51
N TYR A 110 17.38 9.84 8.17
CA TYR A 110 17.60 9.70 9.61
C TYR A 110 19.04 9.33 10.00
N ALA A 111 19.98 9.32 9.06
CA ALA A 111 21.35 8.86 9.32
C ALA A 111 22.11 9.70 10.36
N GLY A 112 21.75 10.98 10.52
CA GLY A 112 22.35 11.90 11.48
C GLY A 112 21.47 12.23 12.68
N THR A 113 20.35 11.52 12.86
CA THR A 113 19.45 11.73 13.99
C THR A 113 19.83 10.76 15.10
N ASP A 114 20.12 11.28 16.30
CA ASP A 114 20.32 10.43 17.48
C ASP A 114 19.07 9.59 17.72
N LEU A 115 19.23 8.27 17.65
CA LEU A 115 18.19 7.35 18.07
C LEU A 115 18.00 7.52 19.57
N ALA A 116 16.75 7.52 20.04
CA ALA A 116 16.42 7.53 21.48
C ALA A 116 16.97 6.30 22.24
N ILE A 117 17.62 5.37 21.54
CA ILE A 117 18.16 4.11 22.04
C ILE A 117 19.60 4.04 21.50
N ASP A 118 20.56 3.90 22.41
CA ASP A 118 21.98 3.78 22.09
C ASP A 118 22.27 2.35 21.63
N VAL A 119 22.44 2.15 20.31
CA VAL A 119 22.65 0.82 19.73
C VAL A 119 23.63 0.93 18.56
N ASP A 120 24.71 0.14 18.63
CA ASP A 120 25.82 0.14 17.66
C ASP A 120 25.42 -0.28 16.22
N ASN A 121 24.21 -0.82 16.02
CA ASN A 121 23.74 -1.38 14.76
C ASN A 121 22.31 -0.93 14.42
N ALA A 122 21.93 -1.10 13.14
CA ALA A 122 20.58 -0.79 12.66
C ALA A 122 19.50 -1.47 13.51
N VAL A 123 18.70 -0.67 14.22
CA VAL A 123 17.55 -1.15 14.98
C VAL A 123 16.42 -1.51 14.01
N TYR A 124 16.10 -2.80 13.94
CA TYR A 124 14.89 -3.27 13.27
C TYR A 124 13.84 -3.61 14.32
N ALA A 125 12.75 -2.86 14.33
CA ALA A 125 11.55 -3.29 15.04
C ALA A 125 10.93 -4.46 14.26
N LEU A 126 11.07 -5.67 14.80
CA LEU A 126 10.42 -6.88 14.31
C LEU A 126 9.05 -6.96 15.00
N ASP A 127 8.01 -6.55 14.28
CA ASP A 127 6.63 -6.81 14.70
C ASP A 127 6.19 -8.17 14.12
N ALA A 128 5.62 -9.03 14.96
CA ALA A 128 5.19 -10.37 14.58
C ALA A 128 3.67 -10.40 14.44
N SER A 129 3.18 -10.66 13.23
CA SER A 129 1.77 -11.01 13.04
C SER A 129 1.59 -12.51 13.27
N THR A 130 0.86 -12.88 14.32
CA THR A 130 0.45 -14.28 14.54
C THR A 130 -0.63 -14.65 13.52
N ILE A 131 -0.33 -15.63 12.67
CA ILE A 131 -1.34 -16.26 11.81
C ILE A 131 -1.89 -17.47 12.55
N ASP A 132 -3.14 -17.41 12.99
CA ASP A 132 -3.82 -18.56 13.58
C ASP A 132 -4.07 -19.61 12.49
N LEU A 133 -3.19 -20.62 12.46
CA LEU A 133 -3.37 -21.80 11.63
C LEU A 133 -4.37 -22.72 12.33
N THR A 134 -5.60 -22.76 11.82
CA THR A 134 -6.61 -23.69 12.31
C THR A 134 -6.16 -25.12 12.00
N LEU A 135 -6.03 -25.95 13.03
CA LEU A 135 -5.69 -27.39 12.93
C LEU A 135 -6.59 -28.18 11.96
N SER A 136 -7.76 -27.65 11.61
CA SER A 136 -8.68 -28.24 10.63
C SER A 136 -8.16 -28.26 9.18
N LEU A 137 -7.09 -27.52 8.86
CA LEU A 137 -6.47 -27.48 7.53
C LEU A 137 -5.27 -28.44 7.37
N PHE A 138 -4.89 -29.16 8.43
CA PHE A 138 -3.83 -30.19 8.41
C PHE A 138 -4.40 -31.54 8.89
N PRO A 139 -4.82 -32.44 7.97
CA PRO A 139 -5.11 -33.85 8.31
C PRO A 139 -3.83 -34.64 8.62
#